data_AF-A0A9E4TI74-F1
#
_entry.id   AF-A0A9E4TI74-F1
#
_cell.length_a   1.000
_cell.length_b   1.000
_cell.length_c   1.000
_cell.angle_alpha   90.00
_cell.angle_beta   90.00
_cell.angle_gamma   90.00
#
_symmetry.space_group_name_H-M   'P 1'
#
loop_
_entity.id
_entity.type
_entity.pdbx_description
1 polymer ?
#
loop_
_entity_poly.entity_id
_entity_poly.type
_entity_poly.pdbx_seq_one_letter_code
_entity_poly.pdbx_strand_id
1 'polypeptide(L)'
;TSMVEREKAKGSGYAAGTRLADFSDEAGREAAENAIAGIGGVRLPTGDYNVVFGREAVMEILHHIVMPGLDTGVFYAAASPFMGKLGQQVASPKLSIIDDGAAPGLVGSKGITCEGLPTGRTELIKDGRLVGLLSNWYESQRIQNDPKAKEKLGADPKDWPAAFVPRNGFRYAMGGGRHFDTQPGTHATNILIPGDVPDTESICRLVGDGIYIGRIWYTYPINGLRAGDFTGTVIADSYVIKDGRLAEPVMPNTLRITDNIMKVLGDITGVTREGKPTLVWAADEIVYAPEIAVKGVHLDAIAEYMDAI
;
A
#
# COMPACT_ATOMS: atom_id res chain seq x y z
N THR A 1 0.35 -8.04 -15.17
CA THR A 1 0.96 -8.81 -14.07
C THR A 1 1.20 -10.23 -14.55
N SER A 2 2.22 -10.90 -14.02
CA SER A 2 2.58 -12.28 -14.31
C SER A 2 2.98 -12.99 -13.02
N MET A 3 2.76 -14.30 -12.96
CA MET A 3 3.12 -15.15 -11.83
C MET A 3 3.61 -16.49 -12.36
N VAL A 4 4.72 -16.98 -11.81
CA VAL A 4 5.27 -18.30 -12.09
C VAL A 4 5.35 -19.07 -10.77
N GLU A 5 4.80 -20.28 -10.75
CA GLU A 5 4.86 -21.18 -9.60
C GLU A 5 5.43 -22.54 -10.03
N ARG A 6 6.57 -22.91 -9.45
CA ARG A 6 7.25 -24.19 -9.72
C ARG A 6 8.21 -24.51 -8.58
N GLU A 7 8.43 -25.81 -8.30
CA GLU A 7 9.45 -26.26 -7.34
C GLU A 7 9.33 -25.63 -5.93
N LYS A 8 8.08 -25.45 -5.46
CA LYS A 8 7.74 -24.77 -4.19
C LYS A 8 8.25 -23.32 -4.11
N ALA A 9 8.61 -22.72 -5.24
CA ALA A 9 8.91 -21.30 -5.38
C ALA A 9 7.79 -20.60 -6.15
N LYS A 10 7.62 -19.32 -5.84
CA LYS A 10 6.69 -18.41 -6.52
C LYS A 10 7.46 -17.15 -6.87
N GLY A 11 7.28 -16.69 -8.10
CA GLY A 11 7.90 -15.47 -8.61
C GLY A 11 6.90 -14.61 -9.32
N SER A 12 6.94 -13.31 -9.08
CA SER A 12 6.01 -12.39 -9.72
C SER A 12 6.65 -11.21 -10.42
N GLY A 13 5.90 -10.63 -11.35
CA GLY A 13 6.37 -9.53 -12.19
C GLY A 13 5.21 -8.70 -12.74
N TYR A 14 5.48 -7.43 -12.98
CA TYR A 14 4.45 -6.47 -13.37
C TYR A 14 5.01 -5.31 -14.17
N ALA A 15 4.14 -4.77 -15.02
CA ALA A 15 4.40 -3.66 -15.90
C ALA A 15 3.12 -2.81 -15.98
N ALA A 16 3.29 -1.50 -16.04
CA ALA A 16 2.19 -0.55 -16.23
C ALA A 16 2.63 0.53 -17.21
N GLY A 17 1.80 0.83 -18.20
CA GLY A 17 2.11 1.82 -19.22
C GLY A 17 0.86 2.54 -19.69
N THR A 18 1.04 3.72 -20.29
CA THR A 18 -0.06 4.50 -20.87
C THR A 18 -0.17 4.30 -22.38
N ARG A 19 0.81 3.65 -23.01
CA ARG A 19 0.86 3.41 -24.45
C ARG A 19 1.20 1.95 -24.71
N LEU A 20 0.65 1.40 -25.79
CA LEU A 20 0.92 0.03 -26.20
C LEU A 20 2.42 -0.25 -26.42
N ALA A 21 3.16 0.75 -26.92
CA ALA A 21 4.60 0.62 -27.15
C ALA A 21 5.44 0.50 -25.86
N ASP A 22 4.88 0.86 -24.70
CA ASP A 22 5.55 0.74 -23.41
C ASP A 22 5.43 -0.68 -22.85
N PHE A 23 4.58 -1.54 -23.44
CA PHE A 23 4.41 -2.92 -23.02
C PHE A 23 5.49 -3.81 -23.64
N SER A 24 6.24 -4.50 -22.79
CA SER A 24 7.27 -5.47 -23.15
C SER A 24 7.03 -6.82 -22.45
N ASP A 25 7.95 -7.77 -22.64
CA ASP A 25 7.96 -9.06 -21.93
C ASP A 25 8.50 -8.97 -20.49
N GLU A 26 8.82 -7.76 -20.01
CA GLU A 26 9.46 -7.54 -18.71
C GLU A 26 8.74 -8.21 -17.54
N ALA A 27 7.41 -8.13 -17.50
CA ALA A 27 6.63 -8.72 -16.40
C ALA A 27 6.73 -10.26 -16.40
N GLY A 28 6.78 -10.87 -17.59
CA GLY A 28 6.96 -12.31 -17.73
C GLY A 28 8.37 -12.75 -17.34
N ARG A 29 9.38 -11.99 -17.79
CA ARG A 29 10.78 -12.23 -17.44
C ARG A 29 11.03 -12.08 -15.94
N GLU A 30 10.59 -10.97 -15.33
CA GLU A 30 10.72 -10.68 -13.90
C GLU A 30 10.07 -11.79 -13.06
N ALA A 31 8.87 -12.24 -13.43
CA ALA A 31 8.21 -13.34 -12.74
C ALA A 31 9.00 -14.65 -12.80
N ALA A 32 9.60 -14.98 -13.95
CA ALA A 32 10.42 -16.17 -14.11
C ALA A 32 11.74 -16.08 -13.33
N GLU A 33 12.43 -14.94 -13.41
CA GLU A 33 13.67 -14.67 -12.67
C GLU A 33 13.46 -14.77 -11.17
N ASN A 34 12.40 -14.15 -10.65
CA ASN A 34 12.05 -14.21 -9.24
C ASN A 34 11.68 -15.64 -8.79
N ALA A 35 10.98 -16.40 -9.64
CA ALA A 35 10.60 -17.78 -9.31
C ALA A 35 11.84 -18.67 -9.22
N ILE A 36 12.80 -18.51 -10.14
CA ILE A 36 14.08 -19.22 -10.11
C ILE A 36 14.88 -18.83 -8.86
N ALA A 37 14.94 -17.52 -8.54
CA ALA A 37 15.64 -17.02 -7.37
C ALA A 37 15.01 -17.47 -6.04
N GLY A 38 13.72 -17.82 -6.04
CA GLY A 38 13.00 -18.34 -4.87
C GLY A 38 13.19 -19.83 -4.59
N ILE A 39 13.83 -20.59 -5.50
CA ILE A 39 14.03 -22.03 -5.32
C ILE A 39 14.92 -22.31 -4.11
N GLY A 40 14.55 -23.32 -3.31
CA GLY A 40 15.30 -23.69 -2.11
C GLY A 40 15.05 -22.77 -0.90
N GLY A 41 13.94 -22.03 -0.90
CA GLY A 41 13.57 -21.12 0.18
C GLY A 41 13.56 -21.77 1.57
N VAL A 42 13.98 -21.00 2.57
CA VAL A 42 14.04 -21.42 3.98
C VAL A 42 12.79 -20.98 4.75
N ARG A 43 12.48 -21.71 5.82
CA ARG A 43 11.45 -21.32 6.78
C ARG A 43 12.08 -20.46 7.88
N LEU A 44 11.36 -19.44 8.32
CA LEU A 44 11.78 -18.61 9.45
C LEU A 44 10.87 -18.86 10.66
N PRO A 45 11.39 -18.77 11.89
CA PRO A 45 10.57 -18.91 13.10
C PRO A 45 9.66 -17.71 13.32
N THR A 46 8.62 -17.88 14.14
CA THR A 46 7.83 -16.74 14.65
C THR A 46 8.73 -15.77 15.41
N GLY A 47 8.53 -14.47 15.20
CA GLY A 47 9.27 -13.44 15.90
C GLY A 47 9.05 -12.05 15.32
N ASP A 48 9.72 -11.07 15.94
CA ASP A 48 9.75 -9.69 15.46
C ASP A 48 11.00 -9.48 14.61
N TYR A 49 10.80 -8.94 13.41
CA TYR A 49 11.86 -8.73 12.43
C TYR A 49 11.92 -7.28 11.99
N ASN A 50 13.13 -6.79 11.68
CA ASN A 50 13.26 -5.62 10.83
C ASN A 50 12.95 -6.04 9.40
N VAL A 51 12.06 -5.31 8.75
CA VAL A 51 11.51 -5.69 7.44
C VAL A 51 11.77 -4.60 6.42
N VAL A 52 12.21 -4.97 5.23
CA VAL A 52 12.04 -4.16 4.02
C VAL A 52 10.80 -4.66 3.30
N PHE A 53 9.74 -3.87 3.28
CA PHE A 53 8.59 -4.13 2.42
C PHE A 53 8.96 -3.76 0.98
N GLY A 54 8.96 -4.76 0.12
CA GLY A 54 9.08 -4.59 -1.32
C GLY A 54 7.85 -3.92 -1.91
N ARG A 55 7.98 -3.50 -3.17
CA ARG A 55 7.01 -2.64 -3.85
C ARG A 55 5.60 -3.22 -3.92
N GLU A 56 5.45 -4.51 -4.18
CA GLU A 56 4.13 -5.17 -4.19
C GLU A 56 3.54 -5.29 -2.78
N ALA A 57 4.35 -5.61 -1.77
CA ALA A 57 3.89 -5.59 -0.38
C ALA A 57 3.44 -4.19 0.07
N VAL A 58 4.16 -3.13 -0.32
CA VAL A 58 3.77 -1.74 -0.08
C VAL A 58 2.44 -1.41 -0.75
N MET A 59 2.29 -1.74 -2.04
CA MET A 59 1.02 -1.57 -2.76
C MET A 59 -0.14 -2.28 -2.06
N GLU A 60 0.04 -3.54 -1.66
CA GLU A 60 -1.00 -4.35 -1.03
C GLU A 60 -1.44 -3.76 0.33
N ILE A 61 -0.50 -3.34 1.18
CA ILE A 61 -0.80 -2.70 2.48
C ILE A 61 -1.54 -1.38 2.25
N LEU A 62 -1.11 -0.58 1.28
CA LEU A 62 -1.75 0.70 0.98
C LEU A 62 -3.18 0.48 0.48
N HIS A 63 -3.35 -0.38 -0.53
CA HIS A 63 -4.65 -0.63 -1.16
C HIS A 63 -5.68 -1.16 -0.17
N HIS A 64 -5.31 -2.13 0.67
CA HIS A 64 -6.28 -2.79 1.55
C HIS A 64 -6.48 -2.10 2.90
N ILE A 65 -5.47 -1.39 3.42
CA ILE A 65 -5.51 -0.86 4.79
C ILE A 65 -5.44 0.66 4.80
N VAL A 66 -4.45 1.26 4.14
CA VAL A 66 -4.20 2.71 4.28
C VAL A 66 -5.18 3.54 3.46
N MET A 67 -5.39 3.24 2.17
CA MET A 67 -6.28 4.02 1.30
C MET A 67 -7.73 3.98 1.80
N PRO A 68 -8.31 2.82 2.21
CA PRO A 68 -9.62 2.80 2.83
C PRO A 68 -9.65 3.57 4.16
N GLY A 69 -8.56 3.52 4.93
CA GLY A 69 -8.43 4.30 6.17
C GLY A 69 -8.42 5.81 5.95
N LEU A 70 -8.03 6.28 4.76
CA LEU A 70 -7.97 7.70 4.37
C LEU A 70 -9.20 8.16 3.57
N ASP A 71 -10.23 7.34 3.45
CA ASP A 71 -11.51 7.70 2.82
C ASP A 71 -12.37 8.56 3.77
N THR A 72 -12.84 9.68 3.26
CA THR A 72 -13.76 10.60 3.98
C THR A 72 -15.03 9.91 4.46
N GLY A 73 -15.61 9.01 3.65
CA GLY A 73 -16.81 8.24 4.00
C GLY A 73 -16.55 7.28 5.17
N VAL A 74 -15.34 6.71 5.25
CA VAL A 74 -14.91 5.85 6.36
C VAL A 74 -14.69 6.66 7.64
N PHE A 75 -14.18 7.88 7.54
CA PHE A 75 -14.16 8.84 8.65
C PHE A 75 -15.57 9.21 9.12
N TYR A 76 -16.48 9.51 8.19
CA TYR A 76 -17.88 9.78 8.51
C TYR A 76 -18.52 8.57 9.22
N ALA A 77 -18.25 7.35 8.78
CA ALA A 77 -18.73 6.13 9.44
C ALA A 77 -18.06 5.83 10.80
N ALA A 78 -17.09 6.64 11.21
CA ALA A 78 -16.26 6.44 12.39
C ALA A 78 -15.53 5.08 12.39
N ALA A 79 -15.05 4.65 11.22
CA ALA A 79 -14.46 3.34 10.98
C ALA A 79 -12.97 3.40 10.56
N SER A 80 -12.37 4.58 10.48
CA SER A 80 -10.96 4.75 10.10
C SER A 80 -10.01 4.39 11.26
N PRO A 81 -8.82 3.81 11.01
CA PRO A 81 -7.79 3.68 12.05
C PRO A 81 -7.22 5.03 12.48
N PHE A 82 -7.46 6.09 11.70
CA PHE A 82 -6.96 7.44 11.92
C PHE A 82 -7.99 8.39 12.57
N MET A 83 -9.03 7.85 13.21
CA MET A 83 -10.06 8.66 13.90
C MET A 83 -9.41 9.70 14.83
N GLY A 84 -9.86 10.95 14.71
CA GLY A 84 -9.44 12.04 15.58
C GLY A 84 -8.02 12.55 15.33
N LYS A 85 -7.36 12.16 14.23
CA LYS A 85 -5.94 12.45 13.99
C LYS A 85 -5.64 13.44 12.86
N LEU A 86 -6.63 14.16 12.31
CA LEU A 86 -6.37 15.20 11.31
C LEU A 86 -5.46 16.29 11.93
N GLY A 87 -4.37 16.61 11.23
CA GLY A 87 -3.30 17.51 11.68
C GLY A 87 -2.26 16.87 12.63
N GLN A 88 -2.49 15.65 13.10
CA GLN A 88 -1.61 14.95 14.03
C GLN A 88 -0.63 14.03 13.31
N GLN A 89 0.44 13.65 14.02
CA GLN A 89 1.40 12.65 13.57
C GLN A 89 0.73 11.27 13.59
N VAL A 90 0.70 10.60 12.44
CA VAL A 90 0.12 9.25 12.25
C VAL A 90 1.14 8.23 11.73
N ALA A 91 2.28 8.71 11.23
CA ALA A 91 3.36 7.90 10.69
C ALA A 91 4.73 8.53 11.02
N SER A 92 5.82 7.83 10.70
CA SER A 92 7.16 8.39 10.72
C SER A 92 7.25 9.67 9.88
N PRO A 93 8.01 10.70 10.32
CA PRO A 93 8.25 11.90 9.52
C PRO A 93 8.88 11.64 8.14
N LYS A 94 9.44 10.45 7.92
CA LYS A 94 9.99 10.01 6.64
C LYS A 94 8.93 9.65 5.60
N LEU A 95 7.67 9.51 6.00
CA LEU A 95 6.59 9.11 5.11
C LEU A 95 5.75 10.32 4.68
N SER A 96 5.64 10.53 3.38
CA SER A 96 4.58 11.34 2.79
C SER A 96 3.82 10.50 1.77
N ILE A 97 2.51 10.69 1.68
CA ILE A 97 1.62 10.02 0.73
C ILE A 97 0.78 11.08 0.04
N ILE A 98 0.86 11.10 -1.28
CA ILE A 98 0.12 12.03 -2.14
C ILE A 98 -0.74 11.22 -3.10
N ASP A 99 -1.99 11.63 -3.29
CA ASP A 99 -2.80 11.23 -4.44
C ASP A 99 -2.74 12.34 -5.49
N ASP A 100 -2.31 12.05 -6.72
CA ASP A 100 -2.22 13.06 -7.79
C ASP A 100 -2.90 12.60 -9.09
N GLY A 101 -4.20 12.89 -9.17
CA GLY A 101 -5.01 12.52 -10.34
C GLY A 101 -4.72 13.34 -11.59
N ALA A 102 -4.03 14.47 -11.48
CA ALA A 102 -3.72 15.37 -12.59
C ALA A 102 -2.26 15.26 -13.06
N ALA A 103 -1.44 14.41 -12.43
CA ALA A 103 -0.03 14.24 -12.76
C ALA A 103 0.16 13.81 -14.23
N PRO A 104 0.85 14.61 -15.08
CA PRO A 104 0.99 14.27 -16.49
C PRO A 104 1.73 12.95 -16.73
N GLY A 105 1.19 12.11 -17.62
CA GLY A 105 1.84 10.88 -18.06
C GLY A 105 1.76 9.68 -17.10
N LEU A 106 1.20 9.85 -15.90
CA LEU A 106 1.00 8.73 -14.97
C LEU A 106 -0.22 7.88 -15.37
N VAL A 107 -0.13 6.58 -15.10
CA VAL A 107 -1.13 5.57 -15.53
C VAL A 107 -2.54 5.86 -15.01
N GLY A 108 -2.67 6.31 -13.76
CA GLY A 108 -3.94 6.61 -13.10
C GLY A 108 -4.51 8.00 -13.41
N SER A 109 -3.82 8.83 -14.22
CA SER A 109 -4.19 10.22 -14.42
C SER A 109 -5.47 10.43 -15.22
N LYS A 110 -6.29 11.38 -14.79
CA LYS A 110 -7.59 11.72 -15.38
C LYS A 110 -7.79 13.23 -15.29
N GLY A 111 -8.36 13.89 -16.29
CA GLY A 111 -8.65 15.33 -16.20
C GLY A 111 -9.85 15.67 -15.31
N ILE A 112 -10.84 14.77 -15.25
CA ILE A 112 -12.08 14.94 -14.49
C ILE A 112 -12.53 13.64 -13.82
N THR A 113 -13.22 13.78 -12.70
CA THR A 113 -13.93 12.72 -11.99
C THR A 113 -15.21 12.29 -12.74
N CYS A 114 -15.82 11.17 -12.34
CA CYS A 114 -17.13 10.75 -12.87
C CYS A 114 -18.30 11.58 -12.33
N GLU A 115 -18.02 12.57 -11.48
CA GLU A 115 -18.96 13.57 -10.96
C GLU A 115 -18.82 14.92 -11.72
N GLY A 116 -17.89 15.02 -12.68
CA GLY A 116 -17.66 16.24 -13.45
C GLY A 116 -16.74 17.26 -12.77
N LEU A 117 -16.04 16.88 -11.71
CA LEU A 117 -15.12 17.74 -10.96
C LEU A 117 -13.68 17.55 -11.44
N PRO A 118 -12.82 18.59 -11.39
CA PRO A 118 -11.41 18.43 -11.74
C PRO A 118 -10.70 17.51 -10.73
N THR A 119 -9.81 16.67 -11.23
CA THR A 119 -8.85 15.95 -10.38
C THR A 119 -7.70 16.88 -9.96
N GLY A 120 -6.78 16.39 -9.13
CA GLY A 120 -5.58 17.13 -8.79
C GLY A 120 -4.76 16.45 -7.71
N ARG A 121 -3.76 17.17 -7.21
CA ARG A 121 -2.89 16.75 -6.11
C ARG A 121 -3.49 16.95 -4.72
N THR A 122 -3.67 15.87 -3.97
CA THR A 122 -4.07 15.85 -2.56
C THR A 122 -2.94 15.27 -1.72
N GLU A 123 -2.37 16.08 -0.83
CA GLU A 123 -1.47 15.58 0.21
C GLU A 123 -2.34 14.84 1.24
N LEU A 124 -2.16 13.53 1.39
CA LEU A 124 -2.90 12.73 2.37
C LEU A 124 -2.14 12.68 3.68
N ILE A 125 -0.87 12.26 3.60
CA ILE A 125 0.09 12.29 4.71
C ILE A 125 1.26 13.14 4.27
N LYS A 126 1.65 14.12 5.09
CA LYS A 126 2.80 14.99 4.83
C LYS A 126 3.74 14.96 6.03
N ASP A 127 4.97 14.52 5.82
CA ASP A 127 5.99 14.37 6.87
C ASP A 127 5.43 13.61 8.09
N GLY A 128 4.71 12.52 7.79
CA GLY A 128 4.01 11.64 8.73
C GLY A 128 2.78 12.23 9.42
N ARG A 129 2.35 13.45 9.07
CA ARG A 129 1.11 14.06 9.57
C ARG A 129 -0.06 13.82 8.62
N LEU A 130 -1.21 13.45 9.16
CA LEU A 130 -2.44 13.36 8.39
C LEU A 130 -2.92 14.78 8.04
N VAL A 131 -3.01 15.12 6.75
CA VAL A 131 -3.36 16.48 6.30
C VAL A 131 -4.47 16.53 5.25
N GLY A 132 -4.85 15.38 4.69
CA GLY A 132 -5.94 15.28 3.72
C GLY A 132 -6.53 13.89 3.65
N LEU A 133 -7.74 13.81 3.09
CA LEU A 133 -8.49 12.58 2.87
C LEU A 133 -8.85 12.47 1.39
N LEU A 134 -9.08 11.24 0.95
CA LEU A 134 -9.71 10.97 -0.34
C LEU A 134 -11.19 11.32 -0.22
N SER A 135 -11.71 12.12 -1.15
CA SER A 135 -13.11 12.56 -1.10
C SER A 135 -13.75 12.55 -2.49
N ASN A 136 -14.97 12.02 -2.59
CA ASN A 136 -15.91 12.40 -3.64
C ASN A 136 -16.76 13.61 -3.20
N TRP A 137 -17.62 14.13 -4.09
CA TRP A 137 -18.46 15.28 -3.76
C TRP A 137 -19.37 15.02 -2.56
N TYR A 138 -20.06 13.87 -2.57
CA TYR A 138 -21.06 13.54 -1.56
C TYR A 138 -20.45 13.44 -0.16
N GLU A 139 -19.39 12.66 0.01
CA GLU A 139 -18.75 12.46 1.32
C GLU A 139 -18.05 13.73 1.83
N SER A 140 -17.51 14.55 0.93
CA SER A 140 -17.00 15.89 1.28
C SER A 140 -18.09 16.78 1.89
N GLN A 141 -19.28 16.84 1.28
CA GLN A 141 -20.42 17.57 1.84
C GLN A 141 -20.89 16.94 3.16
N ARG A 142 -20.92 15.61 3.22
CA ARG A 142 -21.43 14.88 4.37
C ARG A 142 -20.60 15.09 5.63
N ILE A 143 -19.26 15.03 5.52
CA ILE A 143 -18.38 15.23 6.67
C ILE A 143 -18.39 16.69 7.14
N GLN A 144 -18.45 17.66 6.22
CA GLN A 144 -18.43 19.09 6.58
C GLN A 144 -19.73 19.55 7.27
N ASN A 145 -20.84 18.87 7.00
CA ASN A 145 -22.14 19.15 7.62
C ASN A 145 -22.46 18.23 8.81
N ASP A 146 -21.54 17.33 9.20
CA ASP A 146 -21.75 16.42 10.32
C ASP A 146 -21.58 17.16 11.67
N PRO A 147 -22.59 17.17 12.55
CA PRO A 147 -22.46 17.73 13.90
C PRO A 147 -21.32 17.11 14.73
N LYS A 148 -20.89 15.89 14.40
CA LYS A 148 -19.78 15.16 15.05
C LYS A 148 -18.47 15.23 14.29
N ALA A 149 -18.36 16.05 13.25
CA ALA A 149 -17.15 16.15 12.43
C ALA A 149 -15.89 16.42 13.26
N LYS A 150 -15.99 17.36 14.22
CA LYS A 150 -14.86 17.72 15.09
C LYS A 150 -14.34 16.55 15.92
N GLU A 151 -15.23 15.70 16.43
CA GLU A 151 -14.84 14.48 17.16
C GLU A 151 -14.19 13.46 16.20
N LYS A 152 -14.81 13.25 15.04
CA LYS A 152 -14.37 12.25 14.06
C LYS A 152 -13.01 12.59 13.44
N LEU A 153 -12.78 13.87 13.13
CA LEU A 153 -11.57 14.37 12.51
C LEU A 153 -10.49 14.72 13.54
N GLY A 154 -10.90 15.14 14.74
CA GLY A 154 -9.98 15.70 15.76
C GLY A 154 -9.66 17.17 15.54
N ALA A 155 -10.25 17.79 14.51
CA ALA A 155 -10.12 19.19 14.15
C ALA A 155 -11.46 19.71 13.59
N ASP A 156 -11.68 21.03 13.63
CA ASP A 156 -12.83 21.62 12.95
C ASP A 156 -12.62 21.52 11.43
N PRO A 157 -13.52 20.89 10.66
CA PRO A 157 -13.35 20.76 9.21
C PRO A 157 -13.24 22.11 8.50
N LYS A 158 -13.78 23.19 9.07
CA LYS A 158 -13.70 24.55 8.50
C LYS A 158 -12.28 25.11 8.49
N ASP A 159 -11.44 24.64 9.41
CA ASP A 159 -10.01 25.02 9.47
C ASP A 159 -9.17 24.22 8.45
N TRP A 160 -9.75 23.19 7.83
CA TRP A 160 -9.09 22.25 6.91
C TRP A 160 -9.81 22.10 5.56
N PRO A 161 -10.18 23.19 4.85
CA PRO A 161 -10.96 23.10 3.61
C PRO A 161 -10.22 22.33 2.50
N ALA A 162 -8.89 22.33 2.53
CA ALA A 162 -8.05 21.59 1.57
C ALA A 162 -8.03 20.07 1.83
N ALA A 163 -8.44 19.60 3.02
CA ALA A 163 -8.36 18.20 3.39
C ALA A 163 -9.46 17.34 2.74
N PHE A 164 -10.53 17.95 2.23
CA PHE A 164 -11.72 17.23 1.74
C PHE A 164 -12.10 17.64 0.31
N VAL A 165 -11.13 18.11 -0.50
CA VAL A 165 -11.41 18.57 -1.86
C VAL A 165 -11.88 17.36 -2.68
N PRO A 166 -13.07 17.41 -3.31
CA PRO A 166 -13.71 16.26 -3.94
C PRO A 166 -13.06 15.91 -5.29
N ARG A 167 -11.96 15.15 -5.25
CA ARG A 167 -11.12 14.79 -6.41
C ARG A 167 -11.15 13.30 -6.78
N ASN A 168 -11.89 12.50 -6.01
CA ASN A 168 -11.81 11.04 -6.03
C ASN A 168 -13.13 10.35 -6.41
N GLY A 169 -14.11 11.08 -6.95
CA GLY A 169 -15.43 10.55 -7.33
C GLY A 169 -15.41 9.74 -8.62
N PHE A 170 -15.13 8.43 -8.55
CA PHE A 170 -15.07 7.55 -9.73
C PHE A 170 -16.10 6.43 -9.65
N ARG A 171 -16.53 5.94 -10.82
CA ARG A 171 -17.52 4.85 -10.95
C ARG A 171 -16.82 3.55 -11.32
N TYR A 172 -15.87 3.11 -10.49
CA TYR A 172 -15.24 1.81 -10.70
C TYR A 172 -16.17 0.70 -10.21
N ALA A 173 -16.13 -0.45 -10.87
CA ALA A 173 -16.91 -1.63 -10.49
C ALA A 173 -16.08 -2.90 -10.65
N MET A 174 -16.61 -4.02 -10.15
CA MET A 174 -15.96 -5.32 -10.31
C MET A 174 -15.71 -5.62 -11.79
N GLY A 175 -14.50 -6.11 -12.09
CA GLY A 175 -14.01 -6.29 -13.48
C GLY A 175 -13.18 -5.11 -13.99
N GLY A 176 -13.04 -4.05 -13.20
CA GLY A 176 -12.20 -2.89 -13.50
C GLY A 176 -12.85 -1.91 -14.46
N GLY A 177 -12.24 -0.74 -14.58
CA GLY A 177 -12.72 0.32 -15.47
C GLY A 177 -13.99 1.01 -14.97
N ARG A 178 -14.46 2.00 -15.74
CA ARG A 178 -15.59 2.86 -15.34
C ARG A 178 -16.90 2.32 -15.90
N HIS A 179 -17.92 2.26 -15.05
CA HIS A 179 -19.25 1.77 -15.39
C HIS A 179 -20.30 2.88 -15.25
N PHE A 180 -21.18 3.02 -16.22
CA PHE A 180 -22.16 4.12 -16.27
C PHE A 180 -23.31 3.93 -15.27
N ASP A 181 -23.60 2.68 -14.91
CA ASP A 181 -24.67 2.24 -14.03
C ASP A 181 -24.25 2.17 -12.55
N THR A 182 -22.95 2.30 -12.27
CA THR A 182 -22.40 2.26 -10.92
C THR A 182 -22.39 3.66 -10.28
N GLN A 183 -22.71 3.75 -8.99
CA GLN A 183 -22.65 5.02 -8.25
C GLN A 183 -21.19 5.49 -8.06
N PRO A 184 -20.90 6.80 -8.04
CA PRO A 184 -19.56 7.28 -7.74
C PRO A 184 -19.14 6.92 -6.32
N GLY A 185 -18.05 6.18 -6.18
CA GLY A 185 -17.34 5.95 -4.93
C GLY A 185 -16.14 6.89 -4.79
N THR A 186 -15.49 6.87 -3.63
CA THR A 186 -14.19 7.50 -3.41
C THR A 186 -13.10 6.51 -3.83
N HIS A 187 -12.30 6.85 -4.85
CA HIS A 187 -11.19 6.02 -5.31
C HIS A 187 -9.93 6.86 -5.52
N ALA A 188 -8.80 6.33 -5.06
CA ALA A 188 -7.48 6.89 -5.34
C ALA A 188 -7.14 6.82 -6.84
N THR A 189 -6.12 7.59 -7.24
CA THR A 189 -5.66 7.68 -8.62
C THR A 189 -4.20 7.25 -8.75
N ASN A 190 -3.26 8.19 -8.63
CA ASN A 190 -1.82 7.92 -8.59
C ASN A 190 -1.32 8.21 -7.19
N ILE A 191 -0.95 7.17 -6.45
CA ILE A 191 -0.34 7.33 -5.14
C ILE A 191 1.17 7.47 -5.30
N LEU A 192 1.69 8.59 -4.82
CA LEU A 192 3.10 8.95 -4.85
C LEU A 192 3.65 8.96 -3.42
N ILE A 193 4.78 8.30 -3.23
CA ILE A 193 5.44 8.17 -1.92
C ILE A 193 6.90 8.55 -2.10
N PRO A 194 7.26 9.84 -1.94
CA PRO A 194 8.63 10.28 -2.09
C PRO A 194 9.50 9.71 -0.95
N GLY A 195 10.71 9.30 -1.31
CA GLY A 195 11.73 8.84 -0.37
C GLY A 195 13.12 9.40 -0.69
N ASP A 196 14.07 9.15 0.20
CA ASP A 196 15.44 9.65 0.12
C ASP A 196 16.48 8.53 0.03
N VAL A 197 16.12 7.29 0.33
CA VAL A 197 17.04 6.15 0.28
C VAL A 197 17.30 5.77 -1.19
N PRO A 198 18.55 5.68 -1.66
CA PRO A 198 18.83 5.56 -3.09
C PRO A 198 18.23 4.33 -3.79
N ASP A 199 18.37 3.16 -3.17
CA ASP A 199 18.16 1.86 -3.82
C ASP A 199 17.93 0.73 -2.78
N THR A 200 17.64 -0.47 -3.29
CA THR A 200 17.41 -1.70 -2.51
C THR A 200 18.60 -2.08 -1.64
N GLU A 201 19.82 -1.91 -2.13
CA GLU A 201 21.02 -2.25 -1.34
C GLU A 201 21.14 -1.30 -0.13
N SER A 202 20.93 -0.01 -0.35
CA SER A 202 21.00 1.01 0.70
C SER A 202 19.92 0.81 1.76
N ILE A 203 18.69 0.47 1.38
CA ILE A 203 17.62 0.23 2.35
C ILE A 203 17.81 -1.09 3.12
N CYS A 204 18.36 -2.13 2.49
CA CYS A 204 18.75 -3.36 3.19
C CYS A 204 19.86 -3.09 4.22
N ARG A 205 20.86 -2.26 3.89
CA ARG A 205 21.90 -1.83 4.85
C ARG A 205 21.34 -1.05 6.04
N LEU A 206 20.26 -0.28 5.87
CA LEU A 206 19.58 0.39 6.99
C LEU A 206 18.93 -0.61 7.96
N VAL A 207 18.45 -1.74 7.44
CA VAL A 207 17.85 -2.82 8.23
C VAL A 207 18.90 -3.68 8.92
N GLY A 208 20.03 -3.96 8.27
CA GLY A 208 21.07 -4.85 8.78
C GLY A 208 20.64 -6.31 8.66
N ASP A 209 20.32 -6.96 9.78
CA ASP A 209 19.72 -8.29 9.79
C ASP A 209 18.19 -8.17 9.84
N GLY A 210 17.51 -8.94 8.98
CA GLY A 210 16.06 -8.81 8.84
C GLY A 210 15.50 -9.64 7.69
N ILE A 211 14.37 -9.19 7.15
CA ILE A 211 13.66 -9.87 6.06
C ILE A 211 13.25 -8.85 5.00
N TYR A 212 13.50 -9.16 3.74
CA TYR A 212 12.87 -8.49 2.61
C TYR A 212 11.57 -9.23 2.27
N ILE A 213 10.44 -8.54 2.34
CA ILE A 213 9.12 -9.08 2.01
C ILE A 213 8.67 -8.47 0.69
N GLY A 214 8.91 -9.18 -0.42
CA GLY A 214 8.57 -8.66 -1.75
C GLY A 214 7.08 -8.67 -2.03
N ARG A 215 6.41 -9.77 -1.71
CA ARG A 215 4.98 -9.95 -2.01
C ARG A 215 4.22 -10.62 -0.89
N ILE A 216 3.12 -9.97 -0.53
CA ILE A 216 2.12 -10.51 0.38
C ILE A 216 0.77 -10.63 -0.33
N TRP A 217 -0.11 -11.46 0.21
CA TRP A 217 -1.47 -11.64 -0.30
C TRP A 217 -2.41 -12.03 0.83
N TYR A 218 -3.71 -11.91 0.58
CA TYR A 218 -4.76 -12.05 1.59
C TYR A 218 -4.57 -11.02 2.71
N THR A 219 -4.24 -9.78 2.31
CA THR A 219 -4.09 -8.67 3.23
C THR A 219 -5.46 -8.12 3.60
N TYR A 220 -5.89 -8.35 4.85
CA TYR A 220 -7.21 -7.94 5.32
C TYR A 220 -7.16 -7.33 6.72
N PRO A 221 -8.05 -6.37 7.02
CA PRO A 221 -8.30 -5.98 8.40
C PRO A 221 -9.00 -7.11 9.16
N ILE A 222 -8.52 -7.43 10.36
CA ILE A 222 -9.01 -8.62 11.11
C ILE A 222 -9.93 -8.27 12.29
N ASN A 223 -9.86 -7.04 12.82
CA ASN A 223 -10.71 -6.55 13.92
C ASN A 223 -11.58 -5.35 13.49
N GLY A 224 -11.91 -5.32 12.19
CA GLY A 224 -12.46 -4.14 11.53
C GLY A 224 -11.38 -3.08 11.27
N LEU A 225 -11.60 -2.28 10.23
CA LEU A 225 -10.61 -1.30 9.76
C LEU A 225 -10.21 -0.28 10.84
N ARG A 226 -11.14 0.07 11.75
CA ARG A 226 -10.91 1.03 12.84
C ARG A 226 -9.82 0.60 13.80
N ALA A 227 -9.67 -0.70 14.06
CA ALA A 227 -8.63 -1.20 14.95
C ALA A 227 -7.24 -1.00 14.35
N GLY A 228 -7.13 -1.01 13.02
CA GLY A 228 -5.87 -0.95 12.30
C GLY A 228 -5.11 -2.29 12.27
N ASP A 229 -5.63 -3.33 12.92
CA ASP A 229 -5.04 -4.67 12.90
C ASP A 229 -5.29 -5.32 11.55
N PHE A 230 -4.22 -5.82 10.95
CA PHE A 230 -4.28 -6.51 9.67
C PHE A 230 -3.43 -7.78 9.69
N THR A 231 -3.79 -8.69 8.79
CA THR A 231 -2.96 -9.86 8.49
C THR A 231 -2.68 -9.95 7.00
N GLY A 232 -1.54 -10.51 6.62
CA GLY A 232 -1.18 -10.79 5.23
C GLY A 232 -0.21 -11.96 5.16
N THR A 233 -0.38 -12.86 4.19
CA THR A 233 0.50 -14.03 4.02
C THR A 233 1.66 -13.66 3.10
N VAL A 234 2.90 -13.98 3.48
CA VAL A 234 4.08 -13.80 2.61
C VAL A 234 4.06 -14.91 1.55
N ILE A 235 3.87 -14.54 0.28
CA ILE A 235 3.58 -15.52 -0.78
C ILE A 235 4.66 -15.65 -1.85
N ALA A 236 5.55 -14.67 -2.02
CA ALA A 236 6.60 -14.73 -3.06
C ALA A 236 7.68 -13.67 -2.80
N ASP A 237 8.75 -13.72 -3.61
CA ASP A 237 9.72 -12.64 -3.82
C ASP A 237 10.36 -12.13 -2.51
N SER A 238 10.55 -13.03 -1.53
CA SER A 238 10.98 -12.67 -0.18
C SER A 238 12.31 -13.35 0.16
N TYR A 239 13.16 -12.64 0.91
CA TYR A 239 14.54 -13.05 1.18
C TYR A 239 14.94 -12.69 2.61
N VAL A 240 15.82 -13.48 3.20
CA VAL A 240 16.52 -13.11 4.43
C VAL A 240 17.49 -11.97 4.10
N ILE A 241 17.62 -11.00 5.00
CA ILE A 241 18.65 -9.98 4.95
C ILE A 241 19.71 -10.32 6.00
N LYS A 242 20.96 -10.46 5.59
CA LYS A 242 22.13 -10.67 6.46
C LYS A 242 23.18 -9.63 6.18
N ASP A 243 23.69 -8.98 7.23
CA ASP A 243 24.70 -7.93 7.13
C ASP A 243 24.31 -6.84 6.09
N GLY A 244 23.02 -6.53 6.00
CA GLY A 244 22.49 -5.53 5.08
C GLY A 244 22.39 -5.95 3.62
N ARG A 245 22.46 -7.26 3.32
CA ARG A 245 22.35 -7.81 1.95
C ARG A 245 21.31 -8.91 1.87
N LEU A 246 20.63 -9.00 0.74
CA LEU A 246 19.76 -10.14 0.45
C LEU A 246 20.59 -11.43 0.43
N ALA A 247 20.09 -12.45 1.13
CA ALA A 247 20.74 -13.75 1.32
C ALA A 247 19.83 -14.86 0.76
N GLU A 248 19.51 -15.88 1.55
CA GLU A 248 18.66 -16.97 1.11
C GLU A 248 17.18 -16.56 0.90
N PRO A 249 16.48 -17.14 -0.09
CA PRO A 249 15.05 -16.91 -0.28
C PRO A 249 14.24 -17.45 0.91
N VAL A 250 13.10 -16.82 1.16
CA VAL A 250 12.10 -17.28 2.13
C VAL A 250 11.07 -18.14 1.42
N MET A 251 10.78 -19.31 1.99
CA MET A 251 9.81 -20.24 1.42
C MET A 251 8.41 -19.60 1.37
N PRO A 252 7.76 -19.58 0.18
CA PRO A 252 6.39 -19.08 0.03
C PRO A 252 5.37 -19.72 0.98
N ASN A 253 4.42 -18.91 1.45
CA ASN A 253 3.29 -19.33 2.29
C ASN A 253 3.72 -19.95 3.64
N THR A 254 4.91 -19.61 4.14
CA THR A 254 5.42 -20.11 5.44
C THR A 254 5.41 -19.04 6.54
N LEU A 255 5.21 -17.78 6.18
CA LEU A 255 5.13 -16.65 7.11
C LEU A 255 3.86 -15.86 6.89
N ARG A 256 3.34 -15.33 8.00
CA ARG A 256 2.20 -14.42 8.03
C ARG A 256 2.56 -13.19 8.83
N ILE A 257 2.21 -12.02 8.31
CA ILE A 257 2.24 -10.77 9.03
C ILE A 257 0.96 -10.69 9.85
N THR A 258 1.09 -10.32 11.12
CA THR A 258 -0.02 -9.99 12.01
C THR A 258 0.38 -8.75 12.80
N ASP A 259 0.00 -7.56 12.33
CA ASP A 259 0.47 -6.30 12.93
C ASP A 259 -0.60 -5.20 12.87
N ASN A 260 -0.30 -4.07 13.50
CA ASN A 260 -1.14 -2.89 13.50
C ASN A 260 -0.58 -1.82 12.55
N ILE A 261 -1.42 -1.27 11.67
CA ILE A 261 -0.98 -0.30 10.67
C ILE A 261 -0.38 0.98 11.29
N MET A 262 -0.88 1.43 12.44
CA MET A 262 -0.33 2.63 13.10
C MET A 262 1.08 2.37 13.60
N LYS A 263 1.37 1.15 14.08
CA LYS A 263 2.70 0.71 14.49
C LYS A 263 3.62 0.63 13.28
N VAL A 264 3.20 -0.08 12.23
CA VAL A 264 3.96 -0.21 10.97
C VAL A 264 4.33 1.15 10.38
N LEU A 265 3.37 2.09 10.29
CA LEU A 265 3.62 3.43 9.77
C LEU A 265 4.51 4.27 10.70
N GLY A 266 4.37 4.11 12.02
CA GLY A 266 5.17 4.80 13.02
C GLY A 266 6.64 4.37 13.03
N ASP A 267 6.89 3.08 12.78
CA ASP A 267 8.23 2.46 12.85
C ASP A 267 8.98 2.45 11.51
N ILE A 268 8.52 3.22 10.52
CA ILE A 268 9.24 3.44 9.26
C ILE A 268 10.56 4.15 9.51
N THR A 269 11.64 3.56 8.99
CA THR A 269 13.02 4.06 9.13
C THR A 269 13.66 4.50 7.82
N GLY A 270 13.11 4.09 6.68
CA GLY A 270 13.60 4.47 5.36
C GLY A 270 12.55 4.24 4.29
N VAL A 271 12.58 5.09 3.26
CA VAL A 271 11.73 5.00 2.07
C VAL A 271 12.65 5.22 0.88
N THR A 272 12.62 4.31 -0.09
CA THR A 272 13.44 4.47 -1.30
C THR A 272 12.92 5.60 -2.19
N ARG A 273 13.84 6.24 -2.91
CA ARG A 273 13.57 7.39 -3.77
C ARG A 273 12.77 7.03 -5.01
N GLU A 274 13.03 5.85 -5.60
CA GLU A 274 12.40 5.42 -6.83
C GLU A 274 11.15 4.59 -6.57
N GLY A 275 9.99 5.14 -6.95
CA GLY A 275 8.74 4.40 -7.07
C GLY A 275 8.60 3.76 -8.45
N LYS A 276 8.23 2.47 -8.53
CA LYS A 276 7.79 1.82 -9.79
C LYS A 276 6.26 1.81 -9.79
N PRO A 277 5.60 2.02 -10.94
CA PRO A 277 4.16 1.87 -11.02
C PRO A 277 3.79 0.41 -10.74
N THR A 278 3.17 0.18 -9.59
CA THR A 278 2.80 -1.13 -9.07
C THR A 278 1.29 -1.20 -8.94
N LEU A 279 0.74 -2.34 -9.34
CA LEU A 279 -0.68 -2.65 -9.28
C LEU A 279 -0.86 -4.08 -8.78
N VAL A 280 -1.79 -4.26 -7.86
CA VAL A 280 -2.22 -5.57 -7.37
C VAL A 280 -3.59 -5.91 -7.96
N TRP A 281 -4.04 -7.14 -7.72
CA TRP A 281 -5.28 -7.63 -8.29
C TRP A 281 -6.48 -6.83 -7.78
N ALA A 282 -7.35 -6.41 -8.69
CA ALA A 282 -8.55 -5.61 -8.41
C ALA A 282 -8.30 -4.21 -7.81
N ALA A 283 -7.06 -3.72 -7.81
CA ALA A 283 -6.80 -2.32 -7.50
C ALA A 283 -7.21 -1.40 -8.67
N ASP A 284 -7.84 -0.28 -8.34
CA ASP A 284 -8.23 0.75 -9.31
C ASP A 284 -7.19 1.87 -9.39
N GLU A 285 -6.40 2.04 -8.33
CA GLU A 285 -5.31 2.99 -8.21
C GLU A 285 -3.97 2.39 -8.61
N ILE A 286 -3.03 3.28 -8.95
CA ILE A 286 -1.64 2.93 -9.21
C ILE A 286 -0.79 3.54 -8.10
N VAL A 287 -0.08 2.70 -7.34
CA VAL A 287 0.94 3.19 -6.41
C VAL A 287 2.27 3.18 -7.14
N TYR A 288 2.93 4.35 -7.18
CA TYR A 288 4.34 4.44 -7.54
C TYR A 288 5.16 4.00 -6.34
N ALA A 289 5.18 2.69 -6.13
CA ALA A 289 5.57 2.08 -4.87
C ALA A 289 7.09 2.10 -4.71
N PRO A 290 7.60 2.72 -3.64
CA PRO A 290 8.96 2.51 -3.19
C PRO A 290 9.04 1.20 -2.38
N GLU A 291 10.24 0.82 -2.01
CA GLU A 291 10.52 -0.07 -0.88
C GLU A 291 10.56 0.73 0.43
N ILE A 292 10.08 0.14 1.52
CA ILE A 292 9.95 0.78 2.84
C ILE A 292 10.56 -0.09 3.93
N ALA A 293 11.48 0.46 4.72
CA ALA A 293 12.09 -0.22 5.87
C ALA A 293 11.31 0.09 7.16
N VAL A 294 10.91 -0.96 7.88
CA VAL A 294 10.12 -0.90 9.11
C VAL A 294 10.77 -1.75 10.20
N LYS A 295 10.81 -1.26 11.43
CA LYS A 295 11.35 -2.00 12.57
C LYS A 295 10.29 -2.81 13.28
N GLY A 296 10.69 -3.96 13.81
CA GLY A 296 9.90 -4.76 14.76
C GLY A 296 8.55 -5.23 14.22
N VAL A 297 8.47 -5.62 12.95
CA VAL A 297 7.26 -6.21 12.35
C VAL A 297 7.08 -7.63 12.86
N HIS A 298 5.90 -7.95 13.38
CA HIS A 298 5.61 -9.28 13.92
C HIS A 298 5.25 -10.27 12.80
N LEU A 299 5.94 -11.40 12.75
CA LEU A 299 5.70 -12.48 11.79
C LEU A 299 5.44 -13.80 12.51
N ASP A 300 4.37 -14.48 12.11
CA ASP A 300 3.99 -15.81 12.55
C ASP A 300 4.44 -16.88 11.53
N ALA A 301 5.15 -17.90 12.00
CA ALA A 301 5.39 -19.10 11.22
C ALA A 301 4.08 -19.88 11.03
N ILE A 302 3.72 -20.15 9.78
CA ILE A 302 2.54 -20.95 9.43
C ILE A 302 2.90 -22.43 9.62
N ALA A 303 2.15 -23.18 10.42
CA ALA A 303 2.43 -24.59 10.69
C ALA A 303 2.58 -25.43 9.41
N GLU A 304 3.46 -26.43 9.45
CA GLU A 304 3.51 -27.44 8.39
C GLU A 304 2.25 -28.31 8.47
N TYR A 305 1.63 -28.56 7.31
CA TYR A 305 0.66 -29.64 7.20
C TYR A 305 1.42 -30.96 7.34
N MET A 306 1.04 -31.78 8.32
CA MET A 306 1.63 -33.10 8.60
C MET A 306 1.21 -34.14 7.54
N ASP A 307 1.51 -33.91 6.26
CA ASP A 307 1.29 -34.90 5.20
C ASP A 307 2.62 -35.57 4.80
N ALA A 308 3.29 -36.13 5.81
CA ALA A 308 4.39 -37.07 5.67
C ALA A 308 4.59 -37.86 6.98
N ILE A 309 3.65 -38.76 7.28
CA ILE A 309 3.91 -39.96 8.10
C ILE A 309 3.56 -41.17 7.24
#